data_AF-A0A521FYF2-F1
#
_entry.id   AF-A0A521FYF2-F1
#
_cell.length_a   1.000
_cell.length_b   1.000
_cell.length_c   1.000
_cell.angle_alpha   90.00
_cell.angle_beta   90.00
_cell.angle_gamma   90.00
#
_symmetry.space_group_name_H-M   'P 1'
#
loop_
_entity.id
_entity.type
_entity.pdbx_description
1 polymer ?
#
loop_
_entity_poly.entity_id
_entity_poly.type
_entity_poly.pdbx_seq_one_letter_code
_entity_poly.pdbx_strand_id
1 'polypeptide(L)'
;MDVKAAVKLAKEYALDLFADENITNLGLEEVSFYDEDGEWTVTLGFSRPWDEPRNTLASLAQTNLPRRSYKIVRIDDNGKVKGVKNREGKYEMNYEAPF
;
A
#
# COMPACT_ATOMS: atom_id res chain seq x y z
N MET A 1 -15.29 14.65 -5.32
CA MET A 1 -15.23 13.79 -4.11
C MET A 1 -14.44 14.48 -2.99
N ASP A 2 -14.66 14.17 -1.70
CA ASP A 2 -13.81 14.68 -0.60
C ASP A 2 -12.76 13.65 -0.12
N VAL A 3 -11.77 14.12 0.66
CA VAL A 3 -10.66 13.29 1.15
C VAL A 3 -11.13 12.09 1.98
N LYS A 4 -12.21 12.22 2.76
CA LYS A 4 -12.71 11.13 3.62
C LYS A 4 -13.38 10.05 2.76
N ALA A 5 -14.14 10.46 1.76
CA ALA A 5 -14.75 9.57 0.79
C ALA A 5 -13.70 8.80 -0.01
N ALA A 6 -12.63 9.47 -0.46
CA ALA A 6 -11.53 8.81 -1.18
C ALA A 6 -10.82 7.75 -0.32
N VAL A 7 -10.49 8.08 0.94
CA VAL A 7 -9.86 7.12 1.87
C VAL A 7 -10.79 5.94 2.18
N LYS A 8 -12.08 6.20 2.40
CA LYS A 8 -13.07 5.15 2.66
C LYS A 8 -13.15 4.19 1.48
N LEU A 9 -13.34 4.73 0.28
CA LEU A 9 -13.42 3.95 -0.96
C LEU A 9 -12.14 3.15 -1.21
N ALA A 10 -10.96 3.73 -0.98
CA ALA A 10 -9.70 3.01 -1.13
C ALA A 10 -9.60 1.81 -0.19
N LYS A 11 -10.02 1.94 1.07
CA LYS A 11 -10.00 0.85 2.06
C LYS A 11 -10.99 -0.26 1.70
N GLU A 12 -12.21 0.10 1.31
CA GLU A 12 -13.24 -0.85 0.88
C GLU A 12 -12.74 -1.63 -0.35
N TYR A 13 -12.18 -0.93 -1.34
CA TYR A 13 -11.63 -1.56 -2.53
C TYR A 13 -10.44 -2.48 -2.21
N ALA A 14 -9.55 -2.10 -1.28
CA ALA A 14 -8.42 -2.93 -0.87
C ALA A 14 -8.87 -4.20 -0.13
N LEU A 15 -9.87 -4.10 0.74
CA LEU A 15 -10.44 -5.25 1.45
C LEU A 15 -11.07 -6.26 0.48
N ASP A 16 -11.76 -5.76 -0.55
CA ASP A 16 -12.34 -6.59 -1.60
C ASP A 16 -11.28 -7.21 -2.52
N LEU A 17 -10.38 -6.38 -3.07
CA LEU A 17 -9.34 -6.81 -4.01
C LEU A 17 -8.38 -7.86 -3.41
N PHE A 18 -8.12 -7.79 -2.11
CA PHE A 18 -7.20 -8.68 -1.41
C PHE A 18 -7.89 -9.63 -0.43
N ALA A 19 -9.19 -9.91 -0.63
CA ALA A 19 -9.98 -10.75 0.29
C ALA A 19 -9.35 -12.14 0.50
N ASP A 20 -8.84 -12.77 -0.57
CA ASP A 20 -8.24 -14.11 -0.53
C ASP A 20 -6.83 -14.15 0.11
N GLU A 21 -6.24 -12.99 0.36
CA GLU A 21 -4.88 -12.89 0.91
C GLU A 21 -4.86 -12.78 2.45
N ASN A 22 -6.03 -12.73 3.10
CA ASN A 22 -6.18 -12.60 4.55
C ASN A 22 -5.42 -11.38 5.11
N ILE A 23 -5.58 -10.21 4.47
CA ILE A 23 -4.91 -8.99 4.91
C ILE A 23 -5.42 -8.54 6.29
N THR A 24 -4.50 -8.05 7.11
CA THR A 24 -4.79 -7.52 8.46
C THR A 24 -4.10 -6.17 8.67
N ASN A 25 -4.43 -5.48 9.76
CA ASN A 25 -3.81 -4.20 10.13
C ASN A 25 -3.88 -3.13 9.02
N LEU A 26 -5.03 -3.05 8.32
CA LEU A 26 -5.24 -2.08 7.25
C LEU A 26 -5.28 -0.65 7.81
N GLY A 27 -4.36 0.19 7.35
CA GLY A 27 -4.20 1.57 7.77
C GLY A 27 -4.10 2.53 6.59
N LEU A 28 -4.47 3.79 6.83
CA LEU A 28 -4.13 4.89 5.94
C LEU A 28 -2.69 5.32 6.24
N GLU A 29 -1.89 5.49 5.20
CA GLU A 29 -0.51 5.98 5.33
C GLU A 29 -0.38 7.40 4.76
N GLU A 30 -0.99 7.67 3.60
CA GLU A 30 -0.93 8.97 2.92
C GLU A 30 -2.17 9.17 2.04
N VAL A 31 -2.61 10.42 1.87
CA VAL A 31 -3.63 10.79 0.88
C VAL A 31 -3.30 12.15 0.29
N SER A 32 -3.32 12.22 -1.03
CA SER A 32 -3.08 13.44 -1.80
C SER A 32 -4.10 13.54 -2.93
N PHE A 33 -4.51 14.77 -3.24
CA PHE A 33 -5.28 15.08 -4.44
C PHE A 33 -4.34 15.75 -5.45
N TYR A 34 -4.38 15.29 -6.70
CA TYR A 34 -3.62 15.87 -7.80
C TYR A 34 -4.60 16.64 -8.69
N ASP A 35 -4.65 17.97 -8.52
CA ASP A 35 -5.58 18.85 -9.25
C ASP A 35 -5.44 18.75 -10.77
N GLU A 36 -4.21 18.57 -11.28
CA GLU A 36 -3.94 18.48 -12.72
C GLU A 36 -4.57 17.25 -13.37
N ASP A 37 -4.62 16.13 -12.64
CA ASP A 37 -5.18 14.86 -13.11
C ASP A 37 -6.65 14.66 -12.68
N GLY A 38 -7.13 15.44 -11.70
CA GLY A 38 -8.45 15.23 -11.09
C GLY A 38 -8.54 13.90 -10.35
N GLU A 39 -7.46 13.48 -9.69
CA GLU A 39 -7.34 12.16 -9.07
C GLU A 39 -6.86 12.21 -7.61
N TRP A 40 -7.44 11.35 -6.80
CA TRP A 40 -6.97 10.99 -5.47
C TRP A 40 -5.94 9.87 -5.56
N THR A 41 -4.86 10.02 -4.81
CA THR A 41 -3.86 8.97 -4.58
C THR A 41 -3.85 8.65 -3.09
N VAL A 42 -4.25 7.43 -2.75
CA VAL A 42 -4.34 6.95 -1.36
C VAL A 42 -3.33 5.84 -1.16
N THR A 43 -2.38 6.03 -0.25
CA THR A 43 -1.47 4.97 0.18
C THR A 43 -2.05 4.23 1.38
N LEU A 44 -2.20 2.92 1.25
CA LEU A 44 -2.64 2.02 2.31
C LEU A 44 -1.52 1.08 2.70
N GLY A 45 -1.39 0.84 4.00
CA GLY A 45 -0.48 -0.13 4.59
C GLY A 45 -1.28 -1.27 5.22
N PHE A 46 -0.86 -2.52 5.01
CA PHE A 46 -1.47 -3.70 5.65
C PHE A 46 -0.45 -4.83 5.78
N SER A 47 -0.81 -5.85 6.55
CA SER A 47 0.01 -7.05 6.79
C SER A 47 -0.61 -8.25 6.08
N ARG A 48 0.23 -9.11 5.52
CA ARG A 48 -0.13 -10.42 4.97
C ARG A 48 0.54 -11.55 5.77
N PRO A 49 -0.01 -12.78 5.72
CA PRO A 49 0.60 -13.93 6.40
C PRO A 49 2.07 -14.19 6.02
N TRP A 50 2.48 -13.81 4.81
CA TRP A 50 3.86 -13.98 4.33
C TRP A 50 4.73 -12.72 4.48
N ASP A 51 4.23 -11.65 5.10
CA ASP A 51 5.05 -10.49 5.43
C ASP A 51 5.92 -10.72 6.69
N GLU A 52 5.66 -11.79 7.46
CA GLU A 52 6.47 -12.13 8.63
C GLU A 52 7.88 -12.64 8.27
N PRO A 53 8.93 -12.24 9.01
CA PRO A 53 10.27 -12.76 8.80
C PRO A 53 10.32 -14.26 9.13
N ARG A 54 10.66 -15.08 8.12
CA ARG A 54 10.72 -16.55 8.22
C ARG A 54 11.75 -17.11 9.22
N ASN A 55 12.58 -16.27 9.86
CA ASN A 55 13.67 -16.71 10.73
C ASN A 55 13.31 -16.54 12.21
N THR A 56 13.19 -17.67 12.91
CA THR A 56 12.92 -17.77 14.36
C THR A 56 13.97 -17.09 15.24
N LEU A 57 15.18 -16.82 14.73
CA LEU A 57 16.22 -16.09 15.45
C LEU A 57 15.94 -14.56 15.49
N ALA A 58 15.23 -14.03 14.49
CA ALA A 58 14.89 -12.60 14.40
C ALA A 58 13.76 -12.20 15.37
N SER A 59 12.91 -13.15 15.76
CA SER A 59 11.80 -12.88 16.69
C SER A 59 12.25 -12.55 18.12
N LEU A 60 13.46 -12.99 18.52
CA LEU A 60 14.05 -12.70 19.82
C LEU A 60 14.67 -11.29 19.91
N ALA A 61 14.96 -10.67 18.78
CA ALA A 61 15.70 -9.40 18.72
C ALA A 61 14.83 -8.14 18.91
N GLN A 62 13.55 -8.27 19.30
CA GLN A 62 12.57 -7.18 19.49
C GLN A 62 12.46 -6.17 18.32
N THR A 63 13.06 -6.47 17.18
CA THR A 63 13.02 -5.67 15.93
C THR A 63 11.90 -6.15 15.00
N ASN A 64 10.98 -6.96 15.54
CA ASN A 64 9.83 -7.57 14.89
C ASN A 64 8.71 -6.56 14.59
N LEU A 65 9.04 -5.40 14.00
CA LEU A 65 8.03 -4.63 13.30
C LEU A 65 7.53 -5.51 12.14
N PRO A 66 6.24 -5.85 12.09
CA PRO A 66 5.69 -6.60 10.96
C PRO A 66 6.07 -5.85 9.69
N ARG A 67 6.70 -6.53 8.72
CA ARG A 67 6.83 -5.89 7.40
C ARG A 67 5.41 -5.65 6.91
N ARG A 68 5.16 -4.46 6.38
CA ARG A 68 3.85 -4.10 5.84
C ARG A 68 3.97 -4.00 4.33
N SER A 69 2.97 -4.52 3.65
CA SER A 69 2.75 -4.24 2.24
C SER A 69 2.16 -2.84 2.10
N TYR A 70 2.68 -2.05 1.16
CA TYR A 70 2.19 -0.71 0.86
C TYR A 70 1.63 -0.65 -0.55
N LYS A 71 0.38 -0.21 -0.68
CA LYS A 71 -0.32 -0.07 -1.95
C LYS A 71 -0.79 1.36 -2.14
N ILE A 72 -0.69 1.83 -3.38
CA ILE A 72 -1.23 3.10 -3.82
C ILE A 72 -2.49 2.81 -4.64
N VAL A 73 -3.62 3.34 -4.21
CA VAL A 73 -4.91 3.29 -4.92
C VAL A 73 -5.12 4.65 -5.58
N ARG A 74 -5.33 4.65 -6.90
CA ARG A 74 -5.70 5.86 -7.67
C ARG A 74 -7.20 5.86 -7.91
N ILE A 75 -7.86 6.98 -7.64
CA ILE A 75 -9.31 7.15 -7.77
C ILE A 75 -9.58 8.46 -8.49
N ASP A 76 -10.38 8.46 -9.54
CA ASP A 76 -10.81 9.71 -10.17
C ASP A 76 -11.87 10.45 -9.34
N ASP A 77 -12.15 11.71 -9.69
CA ASP A 77 -13.09 12.54 -8.93
C ASP A 77 -14.54 12.02 -8.92
N ASN A 78 -14.89 11.12 -9.84
CA ASN A 78 -16.19 10.44 -9.89
C ASN A 78 -16.25 9.19 -9.01
N GLY A 79 -15.14 8.81 -8.35
CA GLY A 79 -15.06 7.64 -7.48
C GLY A 79 -14.79 6.34 -8.21
N LYS A 80 -14.29 6.39 -9.44
CA LYS A 80 -13.83 5.18 -10.12
C LYS A 80 -12.38 4.91 -9.76
N VAL A 81 -12.11 3.72 -9.23
CA VAL A 81 -10.74 3.24 -9.01
C VAL A 81 -10.08 2.99 -10.37
N LYS A 82 -8.94 3.64 -10.59
CA LYS A 82 -8.17 3.62 -11.84
C LYS A 82 -7.07 2.57 -11.82
N GLY A 83 -6.56 2.25 -10.64
CA GLY A 83 -5.55 1.21 -10.47
C GLY A 83 -5.02 1.11 -9.05
N VAL A 84 -4.36 -0.01 -8.79
CA VAL A 84 -3.65 -0.29 -7.53
C VAL A 84 -2.23 -0.72 -7.87
N LYS A 85 -1.22 -0.04 -7.30
CA LYS A 85 0.20 -0.37 -7.48
C LYS A 85 0.92 -0.51 -6.16
N ASN A 86 2.08 -1.17 -6.18
CA ASN A 86 2.99 -1.10 -5.03
C ASN A 86 3.46 0.34 -4.84
N ARG A 87 3.59 0.78 -3.59
CA ARG A 87 4.47 1.91 -3.30
C ARG A 87 5.88 1.37 -3.48
N GLU A 88 6.52 1.73 -4.59
CA GLU A 88 7.95 1.41 -4.77
C GLU A 88 8.70 1.98 -3.56
N GLY A 89 9.28 1.10 -2.76
CA GLY A 89 10.34 1.52 -1.83
C GLY A 89 11.54 1.90 -2.68
N LYS A 90 12.24 2.98 -2.34
CA LYS A 90 13.51 3.39 -2.95
C LYS A 90 14.51 2.22 -3.01
N TYR A 91 14.41 1.40 -4.04
CA TYR A 91 15.47 0.56 -4.58
C TYR A 91 15.42 0.80 -6.08
N GLU A 92 15.78 2.02 -6.48
CA GLU A 92 16.48 2.23 -7.74
C GLU A 92 17.73 1.36 -7.65
N MET A 93 17.63 0.15 -8.19
CA MET A 93 18.76 -0.71 -8.42
C MET A 93 19.62 -0.01 -9.48
N ASN A 94 20.62 0.75 -9.01
CA ASN A 94 21.79 1.10 -9.81
C ASN A 94 22.50 -0.20 -10.19
N TYR A 95 21.98 -0.90 -11.21
CA TYR A 95 22.79 -1.81 -11.99
C TYR A 95 23.61 -0.96 -12.96
N GLU A 96 24.69 -0.36 -12.47
CA GLU A 96 25.82 -0.16 -13.36
C GLU A 96 26.41 -1.56 -13.60
N ALA A 97 26.19 -2.09 -14.80
CA ALA A 97 26.87 -3.28 -15.24
C ALA A 97 28.38 -2.98 -15.27
N PRO A 98 29.25 -3.83 -14.70
CA PRO A 98 30.67 -3.73 -14.97
C PRO A 98 30.90 -4.07 -16.45
N PHE A 99 31.59 -3.16 -17.14
CA PHE A 99 32.09 -3.33 -18.51
C PHE A 99 33.03 -4.52 -18.64
#